data_AF-J4GBP5-F1
#
_entry.id   AF-J4GBP5-F1
#
_cell.length_a   1.000
_cell.length_b   1.000
_cell.length_c   1.000
_cell.angle_alpha   90.00
_cell.angle_beta   90.00
_cell.angle_gamma   90.00
#
_symmetry.space_group_name_H-M   'P 1'
#
loop_
_entity.id
_entity.type
_entity.pdbx_description
1 polymer ?
#
loop_
_entity_poly.entity_id
_entity_poly.type
_entity_poly.pdbx_seq_one_letter_code
_entity_poly.pdbx_strand_id
1 'polypeptide(L)'
;MTNGPPEWVEEVKAAFRKSTGGKEWRSVRSSRDLVVSAEQKYVKQAVDMLIGQRAQVFIGNGFSSLSGIVTMFRMANKIPAQQNRLL
;
A
#
# COMPACT_ATOMS: atom_id res chain seq x y z
N MET A 1 -1.06 3.14 0.10
CA MET A 1 -0.16 4.27 0.42
C MET A 1 -0.26 5.23 -0.75
N THR A 2 -0.62 6.49 -0.53
CA THR A 2 -0.78 7.47 -1.61
C THR A 2 -0.75 8.88 -1.04
N ASN A 3 -0.22 9.82 -1.82
CA ASN A 3 -0.31 11.25 -1.56
C ASN A 3 -1.56 11.89 -2.20
N GLY A 4 -2.37 11.11 -2.94
CA GLY A 4 -3.59 11.60 -3.58
C GLY A 4 -4.63 12.14 -2.58
N PRO A 5 -5.57 12.99 -3.00
CA PRO A 5 -6.50 13.67 -2.09
C PRO A 5 -7.35 12.73 -1.22
N PRO A 6 -7.81 13.14 -0.02
CA PRO A 6 -8.65 12.33 0.85
C PRO A 6 -9.92 11.80 0.17
N GLU A 7 -10.62 12.65 -0.57
CA GLU A 7 -11.84 12.33 -1.31
C GLU A 7 -11.62 11.19 -2.30
N TRP A 8 -10.53 11.27 -3.07
CA TRP A 8 -10.15 10.23 -4.02
C TRP A 8 -9.83 8.90 -3.32
N VAL A 9 -9.22 8.94 -2.13
CA VAL A 9 -8.95 7.70 -1.36
C VAL A 9 -10.24 7.05 -0.87
N GLU A 10 -11.23 7.82 -0.45
CA GLU A 10 -12.53 7.26 -0.05
C GLU A 10 -13.28 6.68 -1.25
N GLU A 11 -13.23 7.31 -2.42
CA GLU A 11 -13.76 6.76 -3.67
C GLU A 11 -13.11 5.41 -4.01
N VAL A 12 -11.78 5.33 -3.93
CA VAL A 12 -11.03 4.09 -4.18
C VAL A 12 -11.44 3.00 -3.18
N LYS A 13 -11.54 3.32 -1.88
CA LYS A 13 -12.00 2.37 -0.86
C LYS A 13 -13.41 1.85 -1.17
N ALA A 14 -14.32 2.74 -1.59
CA ALA A 14 -15.68 2.38 -1.96
C ALA A 14 -15.70 1.48 -3.21
N ALA A 15 -14.88 1.78 -4.22
CA ALA A 15 -14.74 0.97 -5.43
C ALA A 15 -14.24 -0.45 -5.08
N PHE A 16 -13.22 -0.58 -4.22
CA PHE A 16 -12.74 -1.89 -3.77
C PHE A 16 -13.84 -2.70 -3.09
N ARG A 17 -14.61 -2.09 -2.17
CA ARG A 17 -15.73 -2.78 -1.50
C ARG A 17 -16.81 -3.27 -2.45
N LYS A 18 -17.01 -2.60 -3.60
CA LYS A 18 -17.98 -3.01 -4.64
C LYS A 18 -17.42 -4.05 -5.62
N SER A 19 -16.10 -4.14 -5.77
CA SER A 19 -15.44 -4.91 -6.84
C SER A 19 -15.49 -6.44 -6.72
N THR A 20 -15.85 -6.97 -5.56
CA THR A 20 -15.62 -8.38 -5.17
C THR A 20 -16.72 -9.35 -5.60
N GLY A 21 -17.61 -8.97 -6.53
CA GLY A 21 -18.60 -9.87 -7.11
C GLY A 21 -19.52 -10.57 -6.10
N GLY A 22 -19.85 -9.89 -5.00
CA GLY A 22 -20.70 -10.41 -3.92
C GLY A 22 -19.96 -10.97 -2.69
N LYS A 23 -18.63 -11.08 -2.73
CA LYS A 23 -17.81 -11.34 -1.51
C LYS A 23 -17.44 -10.01 -0.87
N GLU A 24 -17.16 -9.95 0.43
CA GLU A 24 -16.72 -8.71 1.07
C GLU A 24 -15.21 -8.76 1.40
N TRP A 25 -14.50 -7.67 1.13
CA TRP A 25 -13.17 -7.47 1.70
C TRP A 25 -13.30 -7.36 3.22
N ARG A 26 -12.57 -8.20 3.97
CA ARG A 26 -12.51 -8.13 5.43
C ARG A 26 -12.10 -6.73 5.92
N SER A 27 -11.16 -6.08 5.24
CA SER A 27 -10.76 -4.72 5.51
C SER A 27 -10.20 -4.03 4.28
N VAL A 28 -10.50 -2.75 4.13
CA VAL A 28 -9.87 -1.85 3.17
C VAL A 28 -9.42 -0.61 3.95
N ARG A 29 -8.11 -0.37 3.98
CA ARG A 29 -7.47 0.67 4.80
C ARG A 29 -6.49 1.49 3.97
N SER A 30 -6.27 2.72 4.39
CA SER A 30 -5.23 3.61 3.89
C SER A 30 -4.29 4.02 5.01
N SER A 31 -3.11 4.54 4.65
CA SER A 31 -2.17 5.13 5.60
C SER A 31 -2.76 6.33 6.37
N ARG A 32 -3.90 6.89 5.93
CA ARG A 32 -4.64 7.94 6.66
C ARG A 32 -5.47 7.39 7.81
N ASP A 33 -5.78 6.09 7.81
CA ASP A 33 -6.54 5.44 8.87
C ASP A 33 -5.66 5.05 10.07
N LEU A 34 -4.33 5.25 9.95
CA LEU A 34 -3.37 4.98 11.01
C LEU A 34 -3.44 6.10 12.06
N VAL A 35 -3.78 5.73 13.29
CA VAL A 35 -3.67 6.60 14.47
C VAL A 35 -2.22 6.53 14.96
N VAL A 36 -1.50 7.65 14.88
CA VAL A 36 -0.08 7.75 15.24
C VAL A 36 0.14 8.96 16.15
N SER A 37 1.10 8.87 17.07
CA SER A 37 1.57 10.04 17.85
C SER A 37 2.34 11.04 16.97
N ALA A 38 2.63 12.22 17.50
CA ALA A 38 3.39 13.24 16.79
C ALA A 38 4.79 12.75 16.39
N GLU A 39 5.45 12.00 17.28
CA GLU A 39 6.77 11.40 17.06
C GLU A 39 6.71 10.29 16.01
N GLN A 40 5.64 9.49 16.02
CA GLN A 40 5.44 8.40 15.06
C GLN A 40 5.13 8.91 13.64
N LYS A 41 4.73 10.17 13.47
CA LYS A 41 4.50 10.79 12.15
C LYS A 41 5.75 10.73 11.27
N TYR A 42 6.95 10.85 11.86
CA TYR A 42 8.22 10.77 11.15
C TYR A 42 8.58 9.35 10.69
N VAL A 43 7.97 8.32 11.30
CA VAL A 43 8.21 6.90 10.98
C VAL A 43 7.12 6.34 10.05
N LYS A 44 6.06 7.10 9.79
CA LYS A 44 4.91 6.66 9.00
C LYS A 44 5.30 6.10 7.63
N GLN A 45 6.27 6.71 6.97
CA GLN A 45 6.74 6.24 5.66
C GLN A 45 7.45 4.88 5.75
N ALA A 46 8.20 4.62 6.82
CA ALA A 46 8.82 3.32 7.05
C ALA A 46 7.77 2.23 7.36
N VAL A 47 6.70 2.58 8.09
CA VAL A 47 5.55 1.67 8.33
C VAL A 47 4.86 1.30 7.02
N ASP A 48 4.63 2.30 6.16
CA ASP A 48 4.08 2.10 4.82
C ASP A 48 4.95 1.12 4.00
N MET A 49 6.27 1.33 3.98
CA MET A 49 7.21 0.43 3.30
C MET A 49 7.17 -1.00 3.85
N LEU A 50 7.07 -1.17 5.18
CA LEU A 50 6.97 -2.48 5.83
C LEU A 50 5.68 -3.21 5.42
N ILE A 51 4.56 -2.49 5.34
CA ILE A 51 3.29 -3.04 4.83
C ILE A 51 3.46 -3.50 3.38
N GLY A 52 4.06 -2.67 2.52
CA GLY A 52 4.33 -3.03 1.12
C GLY A 52 5.26 -4.24 0.99
N GLN A 53 6.31 -4.32 1.81
CA GLN A 53 7.24 -5.45 1.84
C GLN A 53 6.54 -6.76 2.20
N ARG A 54 5.59 -6.73 3.14
CA ARG A 54 4.88 -7.93 3.64
C ARG A 54 3.64 -8.30 2.83
N ALA A 55 3.19 -7.45 1.91
CA ALA A 55 2.00 -7.70 1.12
C ALA A 55 2.12 -8.97 0.26
N GLN A 56 1.03 -9.72 0.07
CA GLN A 56 1.05 -10.85 -0.86
C GLN A 56 1.19 -10.37 -2.31
N VAL A 57 0.57 -9.24 -2.66
CA VAL A 57 0.75 -8.55 -3.94
C VAL A 57 1.02 -7.08 -3.65
N PHE A 58 2.06 -6.53 -4.27
CA PHE A 58 2.40 -5.12 -4.18
C PHE A 58 2.13 -4.44 -5.52
N ILE A 59 1.29 -3.38 -5.51
CA ILE A 59 1.06 -2.50 -6.64
C ILE A 59 1.74 -1.17 -6.35
N GLY A 60 2.74 -0.81 -7.15
CA GLY A 60 3.56 0.39 -6.97
C GLY A 60 3.62 1.24 -8.23
N ASN A 61 4.29 2.39 -8.14
CA ASN A 61 4.53 3.28 -9.27
C ASN A 61 5.94 3.03 -9.84
N GLY A 62 6.05 2.82 -11.16
CA GLY A 62 7.31 2.47 -11.83
C GLY A 62 8.40 3.55 -11.77
N PHE A 63 8.03 4.81 -11.52
CA PHE A 63 8.93 5.95 -11.43
C PHE A 63 9.19 6.39 -9.97
N SER A 64 8.59 5.71 -8.99
CA SER A 64 8.72 6.06 -7.57
C SER A 64 9.91 5.36 -6.93
N SER A 65 10.88 6.14 -6.42
CA SER A 65 12.00 5.60 -5.64
C SER A 65 11.54 4.80 -4.42
N LEU A 66 10.47 5.23 -3.74
CA LEU A 66 9.88 4.51 -2.62
C LEU A 66 9.38 3.13 -3.04
N SER A 67 8.67 3.05 -4.17
CA SER A 67 8.18 1.77 -4.73
C SER A 67 9.33 0.87 -5.19
N GLY A 68 10.40 1.47 -5.72
CA GLY A 68 11.64 0.76 -6.05
C GLY A 68 12.29 0.12 -4.82
N ILE A 69 12.40 0.85 -3.71
CA ILE A 69 12.94 0.31 -2.45
C ILE A 69 12.08 -0.84 -1.92
N VAL A 70 10.74 -0.71 -1.93
CA VAL A 70 9.84 -1.79 -1.51
C VAL A 70 10.03 -3.03 -2.40
N THR A 71 10.08 -2.87 -3.72
CA THR A 71 10.32 -3.98 -4.67
C THR A 71 11.66 -4.66 -4.39
N MET A 72 12.71 -3.88 -4.18
CA MET A 72 14.04 -4.39 -3.85
C MET A 72 14.01 -5.23 -2.56
N PHE A 73 13.40 -4.72 -1.48
CA PHE A 73 13.29 -5.47 -0.23
C PHE A 73 12.47 -6.75 -0.37
N ARG A 74 11.40 -6.74 -1.19
CA ARG A 74 10.60 -7.94 -1.48
C ARG A 74 11.45 -9.00 -2.17
N MET A 75 12.21 -8.62 -3.19
CA MET A 75 13.11 -9.52 -3.91
C MET A 75 14.23 -10.05 -3.01
N ALA A 76 14.83 -9.21 -2.16
CA ALA A 76 15.83 -9.62 -1.19
C ALA A 76 15.29 -10.68 -0.19
N ASN A 77 13.99 -10.61 0.12
CA ASN A 77 13.29 -11.61 0.95
C ASN A 77 12.72 -12.79 0.14
N LYS A 78 13.22 -13.02 -1.08
CA LYS A 78 12.83 -14.13 -1.96
C LYS A 78 11.35 -14.14 -2.35
N ILE A 79 10.66 -12.99 -2.25
CA ILE A 79 9.30 -12.86 -2.80
C ILE A 79 9.41 -12.80 -4.32
N PRO A 80 8.65 -13.63 -5.07
CA PRO A 80 8.72 -13.66 -6.53
C PRO A 80 8.45 -12.29 -7.15
N ALA A 81 9.24 -11.91 -8.16
CA ALA A 81 9.10 -10.62 -8.84
C ALA A 81 7.70 -10.43 -9.44
N GLN A 82 7.04 -11.52 -9.82
CA GLN A 82 5.67 -11.57 -10.35
C GLN A 82 4.61 -11.21 -9.31
N GLN A 83 4.94 -11.04 -8.04
CA GLN A 83 4.05 -10.49 -7.02
C GLN A 83 4.19 -8.97 -6.87
N ASN A 84 5.01 -8.33 -7.70
CA ASN A 84 5.08 -6.89 -7.87
C ASN A 84 4.40 -6.50 -9.19
N ARG A 85 3.59 -5.44 -9.15
CA ARG A 85 2.94 -4.83 -10.31
C ARG A 85 3.28 -3.35 -10.29
N LEU A 86 4.03 -2.87 -11.25
CA LEU A 86 4.38 -1.46 -11.36
C LEU A 86 3.52 -0.84 -12.47
N LEU A 87 2.82 0.23 -12.12
CA LEU A 87 2.03 1.06 -13.02
C LEU A 87 2.79 2.33 -13.40
#